data_AF-A0AB38SM24-F1
#
_entry.id   AF-A0AB38SM24-F1
#
_cell.length_a   1.000
_cell.length_b   1.000
_cell.length_c   1.000
_cell.angle_alpha   90.00
_cell.angle_beta   90.00
_cell.angle_gamma   90.00
#
_symmetry.space_group_name_H-M   'P 1'
#
loop_
_entity.id
_entity.type
_entity.pdbx_description
1 polymer ?
#
loop_
_entity_poly.entity_id
_entity_poly.type
_entity_poly.pdbx_seq_one_letter_code
_entity_poly.pdbx_strand_id
1 'polypeptide(L)'
;MAFNQQFTVLAIEHLTGLKNMTDFEVADRGNGIPVITAWHSTTVQPTQAQIEAVDTDALLNPPVSKPPRVVAAALNIGIADGNITSLDGAFNIAGAIYFDVGQYMLLFIEPQPDNNYFALITGDAPVKRVSDAQVDSFTIECKDAVSGNGIDPANLSVQVMRIDQ
;
A
#
# COMPACT_ATOMS: atom_id res chain seq x y z
N MET A 1 13.84 16.47 -5.07
CA MET A 1 13.43 15.85 -3.79
C MET A 1 14.52 16.14 -2.78
N ALA A 2 14.19 16.40 -1.52
CA ALA A 2 15.19 16.73 -0.51
C ALA A 2 15.70 15.43 0.12
N PHE A 3 17.02 15.22 0.14
CA PHE A 3 17.65 14.10 0.83
C PHE A 3 17.28 14.11 2.32
N ASN A 4 16.70 13.01 2.82
CA ASN A 4 16.48 12.85 4.25
C ASN A 4 17.73 12.21 4.88
N GLN A 5 18.39 12.96 5.75
CA GLN A 5 19.63 12.59 6.41
C GLN A 5 19.54 11.27 7.20
N GLN A 6 18.35 10.89 7.66
CA GLN A 6 18.12 9.59 8.33
C GLN A 6 18.44 8.40 7.41
N PHE A 7 18.49 8.58 6.10
CA PHE A 7 18.79 7.53 5.12
C PHE A 7 20.24 7.53 4.64
N THR A 8 21.14 8.25 5.30
CA THR A 8 22.57 8.26 4.97
C THR A 8 23.18 6.86 4.91
N VAL A 9 22.84 5.98 5.85
CA VAL A 9 23.30 4.58 5.82
C VAL A 9 22.81 3.87 4.56
N LEU A 10 21.50 3.93 4.29
CA LEU A 10 20.89 3.30 3.12
C LEU A 10 21.50 3.79 1.80
N ALA A 11 21.77 5.09 1.68
CA ALA A 11 22.41 5.69 0.52
C ALA A 11 23.85 5.19 0.33
N ILE A 12 24.64 5.08 1.39
CA ILE A 12 26.01 4.54 1.32
C ILE A 12 26.00 3.07 0.92
N GLU A 13 25.13 2.26 1.52
CA GLU A 13 25.00 0.84 1.17
C GLU A 13 24.57 0.67 -0.29
N HIS A 14 23.65 1.51 -0.79
CA HIS A 14 23.22 1.48 -2.19
C HIS A 14 24.35 1.85 -3.17
N LEU A 15 25.10 2.92 -2.89
CA LEU A 15 26.17 3.40 -3.77
C LEU A 15 27.37 2.45 -3.84
N THR A 16 27.65 1.73 -2.76
CA THR A 16 28.93 1.02 -2.60
C THR A 16 28.78 -0.50 -2.47
N GLY A 17 27.60 -1.00 -2.14
CA GLY A 17 27.37 -2.41 -1.81
C GLY A 17 27.92 -2.85 -0.45
N LEU A 18 28.52 -1.93 0.31
CA LEU A 18 29.10 -2.18 1.64
C LEU A 18 28.02 -2.25 2.73
N LYS A 19 28.36 -2.81 3.89
CA LYS A 19 27.47 -2.95 5.05
C LYS A 19 27.90 -2.11 6.24
N ASN A 20 26.95 -1.36 6.82
CA ASN A 20 27.19 -0.61 8.05
C ASN A 20 27.59 -1.55 9.20
N MET A 21 28.42 -1.06 10.11
CA MET A 21 29.04 -1.80 11.22
C MET A 21 30.00 -2.94 10.82
N THR A 22 30.18 -3.21 9.53
CA THR A 22 31.17 -4.18 9.03
C THR A 22 32.26 -3.47 8.23
N ASP A 23 31.84 -2.71 7.22
CA ASP A 23 32.74 -2.07 6.25
C ASP A 23 32.89 -0.56 6.51
N PHE A 24 31.92 0.05 7.18
CA PHE A 24 31.91 1.45 7.58
C PHE A 24 31.04 1.66 8.81
N GLU A 25 31.20 2.79 9.49
CA GLU A 25 30.38 3.18 10.63
C GLU A 25 29.81 4.58 10.41
N VAL A 26 28.55 4.78 10.82
CA VAL A 26 27.87 6.08 10.82
C VAL A 26 27.37 6.38 12.22
N ALA A 27 27.65 7.58 12.72
CA ALA A 27 27.12 8.05 14.00
C ALA A 27 26.55 9.46 13.88
N ASP A 28 25.54 9.76 14.69
CA ASP A 28 25.05 11.12 14.91
C ASP A 28 25.96 11.83 15.92
N ARG A 29 26.47 13.01 15.58
CA ARG A 29 27.30 13.83 16.48
C ARG A 29 26.48 14.70 17.45
N GLY A 30 25.17 14.46 17.56
CA GLY A 30 24.26 15.16 18.47
C GLY A 30 23.55 16.35 17.82
N ASN A 31 23.65 16.52 16.50
CA ASN A 31 22.95 17.55 15.74
C ASN A 31 21.92 16.97 14.76
N GLY A 32 21.68 15.66 14.79
CA GLY A 32 20.77 14.98 13.88
C GLY A 32 21.37 14.73 12.49
N ILE A 33 22.64 15.09 12.26
CA ILE A 33 23.34 14.89 11.00
C ILE A 33 24.27 13.68 11.15
N PRO A 34 23.90 12.51 10.59
CA PRO A 34 24.77 11.36 10.60
C PRO A 34 26.01 11.61 9.75
N VAL A 35 27.16 11.23 10.28
CA VAL A 35 28.45 11.31 9.57
C VAL A 35 29.17 9.98 9.64
N ILE A 36 29.93 9.66 8.59
CA ILE A 36 30.79 8.47 8.56
C ILE A 36 31.90 8.66 9.61
N THR A 37 31.95 7.79 10.62
CA THR A 37 32.94 7.83 11.71
C THR A 37 34.14 6.93 11.44
N ALA A 38 33.94 5.84 10.69
CA ALA A 38 35.00 4.92 10.30
C ALA A 38 34.74 4.36 8.89
N TRP A 39 35.82 4.10 8.16
CA TRP A 39 35.80 3.48 6.83
C TRP A 39 36.84 2.36 6.80
N HIS A 40 36.37 1.11 6.72
CA HIS A 40 37.20 -0.09 6.76
C HIS A 40 37.39 -0.75 5.39
N SER A 41 36.69 -0.26 4.36
CA SER A 41 36.80 -0.76 2.98
C SER A 41 37.99 -0.15 2.21
N THR A 42 38.50 -0.90 1.22
CA THR A 42 39.48 -0.42 0.24
C THR A 42 38.86 0.39 -0.89
N THR A 43 37.52 0.40 -1.01
CA THR A 43 36.80 1.21 -1.98
C THR A 43 36.85 2.69 -1.60
N VAL A 44 36.72 3.58 -2.59
CA VAL A 44 36.66 5.03 -2.34
C VAL A 44 35.39 5.38 -1.57
N GLN A 45 35.53 6.19 -0.51
CA GLN A 45 34.40 6.70 0.25
C GLN A 45 33.55 7.65 -0.63
N PRO A 46 32.21 7.49 -0.67
CA PRO A 46 31.36 8.40 -1.41
C PRO A 46 31.38 9.80 -0.79
N THR A 47 31.37 10.81 -1.63
CA THR A 47 31.30 12.22 -1.21
C THR A 47 29.90 12.55 -0.68
N GLN A 48 29.79 13.60 0.13
CA GLN A 48 28.49 14.10 0.61
C GLN A 48 27.51 14.38 -0.54
N ALA A 49 27.99 15.01 -1.61
CA ALA A 49 27.17 15.31 -2.78
C ALA A 49 26.68 14.04 -3.50
N GLN A 50 27.47 12.96 -3.52
CA GLN A 50 27.04 11.67 -4.07
C GLN A 50 25.97 11.02 -3.19
N ILE A 51 26.13 11.08 -1.86
CA ILE A 51 25.16 10.56 -0.90
C ILE A 51 23.83 11.32 -1.02
N GLU A 52 23.88 12.66 -1.07
CA GLU A 52 22.70 13.52 -1.18
C GLU A 52 22.01 13.43 -2.55
N ALA A 53 22.74 13.02 -3.59
CA ALA A 53 22.17 12.77 -4.92
C ALA A 53 21.41 11.44 -5.02
N VAL A 54 21.53 10.55 -4.02
CA VAL A 54 20.75 9.32 -3.98
C VAL A 54 19.30 9.66 -3.73
N ASP A 55 18.43 9.17 -4.61
CA ASP A 55 16.99 9.22 -4.41
C ASP A 55 16.58 8.22 -3.32
N THR A 56 16.68 8.64 -2.06
CA THR A 56 16.34 7.81 -0.90
C THR A 56 14.87 7.43 -0.89
N ASP A 57 14.00 8.25 -1.49
CA ASP A 57 12.57 7.93 -1.61
C ASP A 57 12.36 6.73 -2.54
N ALA A 58 13.11 6.66 -3.64
CA ALA A 58 13.11 5.50 -4.54
C ALA A 58 13.72 4.24 -3.91
N LEU A 59 14.62 4.38 -2.92
CA LEU A 59 15.17 3.23 -2.19
C LEU A 59 14.17 2.67 -1.16
N LEU A 60 13.36 3.53 -0.55
CA LEU A 60 12.33 3.12 0.40
C LEU A 60 11.07 2.61 -0.28
N ASN A 61 10.74 3.19 -1.43
CA ASN A 61 9.61 2.82 -2.27
C ASN A 61 10.14 2.40 -3.64
N PRO A 62 10.81 1.23 -3.75
CA PRO A 62 11.28 0.75 -5.03
C PRO A 62 10.10 0.70 -6.01
N PRO A 63 10.30 1.07 -7.29
CA PRO A 63 9.27 0.91 -8.31
C PRO A 63 8.75 -0.52 -8.26
N VAL A 64 7.43 -0.67 -8.24
CA VAL A 64 6.79 -1.98 -8.24
C VAL A 64 7.33 -2.79 -9.42
N SER A 65 7.97 -3.91 -9.13
CA SER A 65 8.72 -4.70 -10.11
C SER A 65 7.81 -5.31 -11.19
N LYS A 66 6.52 -5.41 -10.87
CA LYS A 66 5.47 -5.94 -11.74
C LYS A 66 4.27 -4.99 -11.76
N PRO A 67 3.61 -4.84 -12.93
CA PRO A 67 2.36 -4.09 -12.98
C PRO A 67 1.31 -4.74 -12.08
N PRO A 68 0.44 -3.95 -11.43
CA PRO A 68 -0.66 -4.51 -10.65
C PRO A 68 -1.52 -5.43 -11.51
N ARG A 69 -1.91 -6.58 -10.95
CA ARG A 69 -2.82 -7.52 -11.62
C ARG A 69 -4.13 -7.63 -10.85
N VAL A 70 -5.21 -7.86 -11.59
CA VAL A 70 -6.52 -8.13 -11.00
C VAL A 70 -6.50 -9.52 -10.36
N VAL A 71 -6.80 -9.59 -9.07
CA VAL A 71 -6.81 -10.83 -8.28
C VAL A 71 -8.19 -11.22 -7.77
N ALA A 72 -9.12 -10.26 -7.76
CA ALA A 72 -10.53 -10.51 -7.53
C ALA A 72 -11.38 -9.40 -8.16
N ALA A 73 -12.65 -9.69 -8.45
CA ALA A 73 -13.61 -8.70 -8.92
C ALA A 73 -15.05 -9.13 -8.58
N ALA A 74 -15.92 -8.15 -8.43
CA ALA A 74 -17.38 -8.31 -8.47
C ALA A 74 -17.92 -7.13 -9.25
N LEU A 75 -18.37 -7.36 -10.49
CA LEU A 75 -18.72 -6.28 -11.42
C LEU A 75 -20.05 -5.62 -11.08
N ASN A 76 -20.95 -6.34 -10.40
CA ASN A 76 -22.18 -5.76 -9.88
C ASN A 76 -22.55 -6.44 -8.57
N ILE A 77 -22.68 -5.63 -7.53
CA ILE A 77 -23.18 -6.01 -6.22
C ILE A 77 -24.47 -5.24 -6.04
N GLY A 78 -25.60 -5.93 -6.23
CA GLY A 78 -26.92 -5.34 -6.05
C GLY A 78 -27.25 -5.25 -4.57
N ILE A 79 -27.70 -4.08 -4.13
CA ILE A 79 -28.08 -3.82 -2.74
C ILE A 79 -29.50 -3.24 -2.73
N ALA A 80 -30.39 -3.85 -1.95
CA ALA A 80 -31.73 -3.34 -1.72
C ALA A 80 -32.19 -3.68 -0.31
N ASP A 81 -32.89 -2.74 0.33
CA ASP A 81 -33.49 -2.90 1.66
C ASP A 81 -32.53 -3.45 2.72
N GLY A 82 -31.28 -2.99 2.71
CA GLY A 82 -30.24 -3.43 3.65
C GLY A 82 -29.76 -4.87 3.43
N ASN A 83 -29.89 -5.40 2.21
CA ASN A 83 -29.45 -6.75 1.87
C ASN A 83 -28.70 -6.79 0.53
N ILE A 84 -27.82 -7.77 0.37
CA ILE A 84 -27.17 -8.10 -0.90
C ILE A 84 -28.15 -8.93 -1.74
N THR A 85 -28.62 -8.37 -2.85
CA THR A 85 -29.60 -9.02 -3.73
C THR A 85 -28.96 -9.76 -4.90
N SER A 86 -27.79 -9.32 -5.36
CA SER A 86 -27.02 -10.01 -6.39
C SER A 86 -25.52 -9.82 -6.24
N LEU A 87 -24.76 -10.76 -6.80
CA LEU A 87 -23.31 -10.70 -6.95
C LEU A 87 -22.95 -11.22 -8.35
N ASP A 88 -22.87 -10.32 -9.33
CA ASP A 88 -22.67 -10.67 -10.73
C ASP A 88 -21.23 -10.41 -11.18
N GLY A 89 -20.74 -11.24 -12.11
CA GLY A 89 -19.38 -11.12 -12.65
C GLY A 89 -18.30 -11.32 -11.60
N ALA A 90 -18.56 -12.18 -10.60
CA ALA A 90 -17.63 -12.46 -9.52
C ALA A 90 -16.46 -13.33 -9.99
N PHE A 91 -15.24 -12.86 -9.71
CA PHE A 91 -13.99 -13.58 -9.87
C PHE A 91 -13.26 -13.53 -8.52
N ASN A 92 -12.99 -14.68 -7.93
CA ASN A 92 -12.35 -14.81 -6.61
C ASN A 92 -13.03 -14.03 -5.46
N ILE A 93 -14.31 -13.67 -5.60
CA ILE A 93 -15.15 -13.14 -4.52
C ILE A 93 -16.22 -14.19 -4.24
N ALA A 94 -16.25 -14.69 -3.00
CA ALA A 94 -17.18 -15.74 -2.56
C ALA A 94 -18.57 -15.19 -2.25
N GLY A 95 -18.62 -13.96 -1.74
CA GLY A 95 -19.86 -13.31 -1.34
C GLY A 95 -19.61 -11.95 -0.72
N ALA A 96 -20.72 -11.27 -0.40
CA ALA A 96 -20.73 -10.03 0.34
C ALA A 96 -21.72 -10.15 1.53
N ILE A 97 -21.38 -9.53 2.65
CA ILE A 97 -22.20 -9.48 3.87
C ILE A 97 -22.51 -8.03 4.18
N TYR A 98 -23.78 -7.72 4.40
CA TYR A 98 -24.23 -6.44 4.92
C TYR A 98 -24.03 -6.38 6.43
N PHE A 99 -23.35 -5.37 6.95
CA PHE A 99 -23.17 -5.17 8.39
C PHE A 99 -24.02 -4.03 8.94
N ASP A 100 -23.95 -2.87 8.30
CA ASP A 100 -24.63 -1.65 8.69
C ASP A 100 -24.82 -0.76 7.46
N VAL A 101 -25.53 0.35 7.59
CA VAL A 101 -25.77 1.30 6.49
C VAL A 101 -24.44 1.80 5.94
N GLY A 102 -24.19 1.47 4.67
CA GLY A 102 -22.97 1.78 3.95
C GLY A 102 -21.77 0.91 4.33
N GLN A 103 -21.94 -0.22 5.03
CA GLN A 103 -20.85 -1.13 5.40
C GLN A 103 -21.07 -2.54 4.88
N TYR A 104 -20.15 -3.00 4.04
CA TYR A 104 -20.23 -4.29 3.38
C TYR A 104 -18.90 -5.03 3.48
N MET A 105 -18.91 -6.28 3.91
CA MET A 105 -17.71 -7.12 3.89
C MET A 105 -17.73 -8.04 2.68
N LEU A 106 -16.66 -8.01 1.90
CA LEU A 106 -16.44 -8.94 0.80
C LEU A 106 -15.51 -10.05 1.26
N LEU A 107 -15.85 -11.28 0.89
CA LEU A 107 -15.08 -12.49 1.20
C LEU A 107 -14.39 -12.99 -0.07
N PHE A 108 -13.10 -13.31 0.02
CA PHE A 108 -12.40 -13.98 -1.07
C PHE A 108 -12.75 -15.48 -1.11
N ILE A 109 -12.72 -16.09 -2.31
CA ILE A 109 -12.82 -17.56 -2.43
C ILE A 109 -11.48 -18.18 -2.03
N GLU A 110 -10.40 -17.67 -2.62
CA GLU A 110 -9.01 -18.00 -2.28
C GLU A 110 -8.40 -16.81 -1.54
N PRO A 111 -7.93 -17.00 -0.30
CA PRO A 111 -7.26 -15.94 0.45
C PRO A 111 -6.08 -15.35 -0.32
N GLN A 112 -5.93 -14.03 -0.27
CA GLN A 112 -4.75 -13.34 -0.76
C GLN A 112 -3.53 -13.76 0.08
N PRO A 113 -2.33 -13.87 -0.53
CA PRO A 113 -1.11 -14.17 0.20
C PRO A 113 -0.78 -13.21 1.36
N ASP A 114 -1.24 -11.96 1.26
CA ASP A 114 -1.04 -10.86 2.21
C ASP A 114 -2.16 -9.81 2.02
N ASN A 115 -2.15 -8.77 2.85
CA ASN A 115 -3.06 -7.63 2.75
C ASN A 115 -2.53 -6.50 1.82
N ASN A 116 -1.52 -6.77 0.99
CA ASN A 116 -0.94 -5.79 0.09
C ASN A 116 -1.68 -5.76 -1.26
N TYR A 117 -2.93 -5.33 -1.19
CA TYR A 117 -3.78 -5.11 -2.35
C TYR A 117 -4.55 -3.80 -2.19
N PHE A 118 -5.11 -3.30 -3.28
CA PHE A 118 -6.06 -2.20 -3.25
C PHE A 118 -7.32 -2.59 -4.02
N ALA A 119 -8.46 -2.08 -3.60
CA ALA A 119 -9.72 -2.27 -4.31
C ALA A 119 -10.14 -0.97 -4.99
N LEU A 120 -10.38 -1.04 -6.30
CA LEU A 120 -11.10 -0.02 -7.03
C LEU A 120 -12.60 -0.27 -6.84
N ILE A 121 -13.29 0.71 -6.26
CA ILE A 121 -14.71 0.61 -5.97
C ILE A 121 -15.45 1.69 -6.77
N THR A 122 -16.41 1.27 -7.59
CA THR A 122 -17.32 2.14 -8.35
C THR A 122 -18.76 1.89 -7.94
N GLY A 123 -19.68 2.78 -8.30
CA GLY A 123 -21.10 2.68 -7.93
C GLY A 123 -21.66 3.99 -7.40
N ASP A 124 -22.89 3.95 -6.91
CA ASP A 124 -23.73 5.15 -6.72
C ASP A 124 -23.36 6.00 -5.49
N ALA A 125 -22.65 5.43 -4.51
CA ALA A 125 -22.23 6.15 -3.30
C ALA A 125 -21.15 7.20 -3.63
N PRO A 126 -21.28 8.48 -3.22
CA PRO A 126 -20.27 9.49 -3.57
C PRO A 126 -18.88 9.21 -3.02
N VAL A 127 -18.79 8.70 -1.78
CA VAL A 127 -17.54 8.38 -1.11
C VAL A 127 -17.48 6.88 -0.84
N LYS A 128 -16.37 6.25 -1.22
CA LYS A 128 -16.12 4.81 -1.07
C LYS A 128 -14.70 4.60 -0.57
N ARG A 129 -14.51 3.75 0.44
CA ARG A 129 -13.17 3.37 0.92
C ARG A 129 -13.12 1.91 1.32
N VAL A 130 -11.93 1.32 1.20
CA VAL A 130 -11.61 0.04 1.83
C VAL A 130 -11.23 0.27 3.29
N SER A 131 -11.74 -0.56 4.18
CA SER A 131 -11.31 -0.69 5.56
C SER A 131 -11.10 -2.16 5.91
N ASP A 132 -10.40 -2.42 7.01
CA ASP A 132 -10.19 -3.76 7.57
C ASP A 132 -9.70 -4.80 6.53
N ALA A 133 -8.71 -4.43 5.71
CA ALA A 133 -8.15 -5.33 4.70
C ALA A 133 -7.41 -6.52 5.37
N GLN A 134 -7.93 -7.72 5.15
CA GLN A 134 -7.39 -9.00 5.61
C GLN A 134 -7.05 -9.89 4.42
N VAL A 135 -6.39 -11.01 4.68
CA VAL A 135 -6.06 -11.98 3.62
C VAL A 135 -7.29 -12.66 3.03
N ASP A 136 -8.37 -12.82 3.80
CA ASP A 136 -9.57 -13.55 3.40
C ASP A 136 -10.78 -12.63 3.11
N SER A 137 -10.66 -11.35 3.45
CA SER A 137 -11.79 -10.42 3.43
C SER A 137 -11.36 -8.95 3.45
N PHE A 138 -12.30 -8.06 3.11
CA PHE A 138 -12.17 -6.64 3.40
C PHE A 138 -13.54 -5.99 3.53
N THR A 139 -13.58 -4.85 4.20
CA THR A 139 -14.79 -4.04 4.33
C THR A 139 -14.76 -2.89 3.33
N ILE A 140 -15.92 -2.60 2.75
CA ILE A 140 -16.21 -1.41 1.97
C ILE A 140 -17.09 -0.50 2.81
N GLU A 141 -16.68 0.75 2.91
CA GLU A 141 -17.50 1.81 3.49
C GLU A 141 -17.96 2.78 2.41
N CYS A 142 -19.27 3.03 2.37
CA CYS A 142 -19.96 3.96 1.49
C CYS A 142 -20.54 5.11 2.31
N LYS A 143 -20.24 6.35 1.92
CA LYS A 143 -20.68 7.55 2.64
C LYS A 143 -21.27 8.60 1.71
N ASP A 144 -22.23 9.34 2.25
CA ASP A 144 -22.73 10.57 1.64
C ASP A 144 -21.65 11.66 1.68
N ALA A 145 -21.49 12.41 0.58
CA ALA A 145 -20.44 13.41 0.46
C ALA A 145 -20.64 14.62 1.39
N VAL A 146 -21.89 14.92 1.76
CA VAL A 146 -22.23 16.14 2.50
C VAL A 146 -22.23 15.88 4.00
N SER A 147 -22.95 14.86 4.44
CA SER A 147 -23.12 14.52 5.85
C SER A 147 -22.04 13.61 6.41
N GLY A 148 -21.34 12.85 5.55
CA GLY A 148 -20.39 11.82 5.97
C GLY A 148 -21.06 10.59 6.60
N ASN A 149 -22.40 10.53 6.62
CA ASN A 149 -23.14 9.37 7.11
C ASN A 149 -23.04 8.20 6.13
N GLY A 150 -23.23 6.98 6.66
CA GLY A 150 -23.35 5.78 5.83
C GLY A 150 -24.52 5.92 4.84
N ILE A 151 -24.30 5.46 3.61
CA ILE A 151 -25.35 5.36 2.59
C ILE A 151 -25.28 4.01 1.90
N ASP A 152 -26.44 3.41 1.66
CA ASP A 152 -26.56 2.19 0.87
C ASP A 152 -26.72 2.53 -0.62
N PRO A 153 -25.68 2.38 -1.46
CA PRO A 153 -25.83 2.52 -2.91
C PRO A 153 -26.69 1.38 -3.46
N ALA A 154 -27.43 1.60 -4.54
CA ALA A 154 -28.19 0.54 -5.19
C ALA A 154 -27.26 -0.50 -5.84
N ASN A 155 -26.12 -0.05 -6.37
CA ASN A 155 -25.12 -0.92 -6.99
C ASN A 155 -23.70 -0.51 -6.60
N LEU A 156 -22.84 -1.52 -6.44
CA LEU A 156 -21.39 -1.38 -6.34
C LEU A 156 -20.69 -2.28 -7.36
N SER A 157 -19.52 -1.85 -7.84
CA SER A 157 -18.59 -2.73 -8.55
C SER A 157 -17.24 -2.62 -7.88
N VAL A 158 -16.54 -3.75 -7.80
CA VAL A 158 -15.27 -3.87 -7.11
C VAL A 158 -14.29 -4.61 -7.99
N GLN A 159 -13.08 -4.08 -8.08
CA GLN A 159 -11.94 -4.76 -8.68
C GLN A 159 -10.75 -4.68 -7.72
N VAL A 160 -10.24 -5.83 -7.30
CA VAL A 160 -9.10 -5.93 -6.40
C VAL A 160 -7.84 -6.14 -7.22
N MET A 161 -6.89 -5.23 -7.05
CA MET A 161 -5.60 -5.25 -7.71
C MET A 161 -4.49 -5.51 -6.69
N ARG A 162 -3.67 -6.50 -6.98
CA ARG A 162 -2.49 -6.84 -6.16
C ARG A 162 -1.28 -6.09 -6.68
N ILE A 163 -0.50 -5.56 -5.75
CA ILE A 163 0.79 -4.96 -6.03
C ILE A 163 1.86 -5.96 -5.58
N ASP A 164 2.46 -6.67 -6.54
CA ASP A 164 3.61 -7.52 -6.23
C ASP A 164 4.83 -6.62 -6.03
N GLN A 165 5.42 -6.63 -4.83
CA GLN A 165 6.71 -6.00 -4.55
C GLN A 165 7.84 -6.87 -5.08
#